data_AF-A0A4S2UJX3-F1
#
_entry.id   AF-A0A4S2UJX3-F1
#
_cell.length_a   1.000
_cell.length_b   1.000
_cell.length_c   1.000
_cell.angle_alpha   90.00
_cell.angle_beta   90.00
_cell.angle_gamma   90.00
#
_symmetry.space_group_name_H-M   'P 1'
#
loop_
_entity.id
_entity.type
_entity.pdbx_description
1 polymer ?
#
loop_
_entity_poly.entity_id
_entity_poly.type
_entity_poly.pdbx_seq_one_letter_code
_entity_poly.pdbx_strand_id
1 'polypeptide(L)'
;MELIHNDTRHQITRSVNVADGPVLPHPHSSTKRFRLTNLVITFALVGKEWRPQSVEASGPVLKADGTDSKTTWGAHIHGWKANSDWAFIHKIIEGLRPTGSATLPFGPFDLEN
;
A
#
# COMPACT_ATOMS: atom_id res chain seq x y z
N MET A 1 9.29 10.47 33.29
CA MET A 1 8.89 11.57 32.39
C MET A 1 8.80 10.96 31.00
N GLU A 2 7.60 10.56 30.57
CA GLU A 2 7.44 9.91 29.26
C GLU A 2 7.41 10.98 28.18
N LEU A 3 8.42 10.95 27.30
CA LEU A 3 8.39 11.68 26.03
C LEU A 3 7.35 11.01 25.12
N ILE A 4 6.09 11.36 25.34
CA ILE A 4 4.99 11.09 24.41
C ILE A 4 5.18 12.05 23.25
N HIS A 5 5.92 11.60 22.23
CA HIS A 5 5.86 12.22 20.92
C HIS A 5 4.51 11.85 20.31
N ASN A 6 3.56 12.77 20.43
CA ASN A 6 2.24 12.70 19.81
C ASN A 6 2.37 12.50 18.29
N ASP A 7 1.46 11.67 17.76
CA ASP A 7 0.96 11.62 16.37
C ASP A 7 1.59 10.73 15.27
N THR A 8 2.70 10.02 15.46
CA THR A 8 3.27 9.18 14.36
C THR A 8 3.55 7.72 14.70
N ARG A 9 3.31 7.28 15.94
CA ARG A 9 3.95 6.06 16.48
C ARG A 9 3.43 4.70 16.03
N HIS A 10 2.37 4.62 15.22
CA HIS A 10 1.80 3.31 14.85
C HIS A 10 1.44 3.21 13.37
N GLN A 11 2.39 3.54 12.49
CA GLN A 11 2.28 3.27 11.06
C GLN A 11 3.27 2.19 10.63
N ILE A 12 2.82 1.29 9.76
CA ILE A 12 3.66 0.29 9.10
C ILE A 12 3.42 0.39 7.61
N THR A 13 4.49 0.63 6.86
CA THR A 13 4.47 0.61 5.40
C THR A 13 4.99 -0.73 4.90
N ARG A 14 4.26 -1.36 3.99
CA ARG A 14 4.67 -2.59 3.30
C ARG A 14 4.66 -2.37 1.81
N SER A 15 5.68 -2.88 1.13
CA SER A 15 5.83 -2.78 -0.32
C SER A 15 5.91 -4.17 -0.92
N VAL A 16 5.21 -4.37 -2.04
CA VAL A 16 5.23 -5.63 -2.80
C VAL A 16 5.49 -5.33 -4.26
N ASN A 17 6.55 -5.95 -4.77
CA ASN A 17 6.81 -6.03 -6.19
C ASN A 17 6.02 -7.20 -6.79
N VAL A 18 5.33 -6.95 -7.90
CA VAL A 18 4.50 -7.93 -8.60
C VAL A 18 5.09 -8.11 -10.00
N ALA A 19 5.76 -9.25 -10.25
CA ALA A 19 6.45 -9.49 -11.51
C ALA A 19 5.48 -9.57 -12.70
N ASP A 20 4.37 -10.29 -12.54
CA ASP A 20 3.33 -10.47 -13.56
C ASP A 20 1.98 -9.96 -13.06
N GLY A 21 1.93 -8.70 -12.66
CA GLY A 21 0.72 -8.14 -12.06
C GLY A 21 -0.45 -8.01 -13.03
N PRO A 22 -1.68 -7.91 -12.48
CA PRO A 22 -2.87 -7.72 -13.28
C PRO A 22 -2.87 -6.35 -13.97
N VAL A 23 -3.69 -6.26 -15.01
CA VAL A 23 -4.00 -5.00 -15.69
C VAL A 23 -5.15 -4.31 -14.96
N LEU A 24 -4.92 -3.06 -14.54
CA LEU A 24 -5.85 -2.29 -13.71
C LEU A 24 -6.30 -1.01 -14.43
N PRO A 25 -7.51 -0.49 -14.12
CA PRO A 25 -7.97 0.79 -14.65
C PRO A 25 -7.04 1.94 -14.26
N HIS A 26 -6.75 2.84 -15.20
CA HIS A 26 -6.02 4.06 -14.88
C HIS A 26 -6.94 5.04 -14.12
N PRO A 27 -6.59 5.55 -12.92
CA PRO A 27 -7.52 6.33 -12.10
C PRO A 27 -8.01 7.63 -12.75
N HIS A 28 -7.18 8.25 -13.58
CA HIS A 28 -7.50 9.50 -14.28
C HIS A 28 -7.90 9.32 -15.75
N SER A 29 -8.15 8.08 -16.20
CA SER A 29 -8.52 7.83 -17.59
C SER A 29 -9.42 6.61 -17.71
N SER A 30 -10.58 6.78 -18.32
CA SER A 30 -11.53 5.70 -18.58
C SER A 30 -11.05 4.70 -19.63
N THR A 31 -10.09 5.08 -20.48
CA THR A 31 -9.62 4.28 -21.61
C THR A 31 -8.25 3.67 -21.38
N LYS A 32 -7.41 4.28 -20.55
CA LYS A 32 -6.08 3.76 -20.25
C LYS A 32 -6.13 2.71 -19.16
N ARG A 33 -5.21 1.76 -19.26
CA ARG A 33 -4.93 0.74 -18.25
C ARG A 33 -3.44 0.78 -17.92
N PHE A 34 -3.05 0.21 -16.80
CA PHE A 34 -1.64 -0.01 -16.47
C PHE A 34 -1.47 -1.42 -15.89
N ARG A 35 -0.28 -1.99 -16.04
CA ARG A 35 0.09 -3.25 -15.39
C ARG A 35 0.66 -2.94 -14.02
N LEU A 36 0.13 -3.56 -12.98
CA LEU A 36 0.66 -3.38 -11.62
C LEU A 36 2.03 -4.03 -11.49
N THR A 37 3.05 -3.28 -11.10
CA THR A 37 4.39 -3.83 -10.82
C THR A 37 4.86 -3.57 -9.39
N ASN A 38 4.33 -2.55 -8.74
CA ASN A 38 4.61 -2.28 -7.33
C ASN A 38 3.36 -1.76 -6.62
N LEU A 39 3.17 -2.22 -5.39
CA LEU A 39 2.10 -1.79 -4.50
C LEU A 39 2.70 -1.45 -3.14
N VAL A 40 2.49 -0.22 -2.68
CA VAL A 40 2.90 0.26 -1.36
C VAL A 40 1.65 0.53 -0.54
N ILE A 41 1.58 -0.03 0.66
CA ILE A 41 0.43 0.10 1.55
C ILE A 41 0.93 0.57 2.90
N THR A 42 0.38 1.69 3.37
CA THR A 42 0.61 2.18 4.73
C THR A 42 -0.59 1.83 5.59
N PHE A 43 -0.35 1.04 6.63
CA PHE A 43 -1.32 0.72 7.67
C PHE A 43 -1.11 1.65 8.86
N ALA A 44 -2.19 2.07 9.50
CA ALA A 44 -2.14 2.70 10.82
C ALA A 44 -2.89 1.84 11.84
N LEU A 45 -2.38 1.77 13.06
CA LEU A 45 -3.11 1.16 14.17
C LEU A 45 -4.17 2.13 14.66
N VAL A 46 -5.44 1.79 14.48
CA VAL A 46 -6.59 2.57 14.96
C VAL A 46 -7.27 1.75 16.06
N GLY A 47 -7.10 2.19 17.31
CA GLY A 47 -7.49 1.41 18.47
C GLY A 47 -6.64 0.13 18.58
N LYS A 48 -7.24 -1.02 18.30
CA LYS A 48 -6.56 -2.34 18.31
C LYS A 48 -6.48 -3.00 16.93
N GLU A 49 -6.87 -2.29 15.87
CA GLU A 49 -6.94 -2.83 14.51
C GLU A 49 -6.02 -2.07 13.55
N TRP A 50 -5.22 -2.81 12.79
CA TRP A 50 -4.47 -2.24 11.67
C TRP A 50 -5.40 -1.95 10.50
N ARG A 51 -5.47 -0.69 10.11
CA ARG A 51 -6.31 -0.23 9.00
C ARG A 51 -5.45 0.38 7.90
N PRO A 52 -5.70 0.03 6.62
CA PRO A 52 -5.00 0.64 5.51
C PRO A 52 -5.41 2.12 5.40
N GLN A 53 -4.42 3.00 5.49
CA GLN A 53 -4.60 4.45 5.34
C GLN A 53 -4.29 4.93 3.93
N SER A 54 -3.18 4.48 3.36
CA SER A 54 -2.81 4.79 1.98
C SER A 54 -2.46 3.53 1.22
N VAL A 55 -2.76 3.56 -0.08
CA VAL A 55 -2.42 2.53 -1.04
C VAL A 55 -1.92 3.24 -2.28
N GLU A 56 -0.68 2.97 -2.65
CA GLU A 56 -0.04 3.50 -3.85
C GLU A 56 0.25 2.33 -4.78
N ALA A 57 -0.14 2.47 -6.03
CA ALA A 57 0.18 1.49 -7.05
C ALA A 57 1.01 2.17 -8.14
N SER A 58 1.89 1.40 -8.74
CA SER A 58 2.61 1.84 -9.92
C SER A 58 2.88 0.71 -10.90
N GLY A 59 3.15 1.11 -12.13
CA GLY A 59 3.62 0.25 -13.21
C GLY A 59 3.37 0.84 -14.59
N PRO A 60 3.80 0.14 -15.66
CA PRO A 60 3.75 0.68 -17.02
C PRO A 60 2.30 0.84 -17.49
N VAL A 61 2.00 1.99 -18.07
CA VAL A 61 0.73 2.23 -18.78
C VAL A 61 0.73 1.34 -20.01
N LEU A 62 -0.41 0.75 -20.35
CA LEU A 62 -0.52 -0.09 -21.55
C LEU A 62 -0.73 0.76 -22.79
N LYS A 63 -0.14 0.31 -23.90
CA LYS A 63 -0.47 0.78 -25.24
C LYS A 63 -1.79 0.19 -25.71
N ALA A 64 -2.31 0.68 -26.83
CA ALA A 64 -3.54 0.17 -27.44
C ALA A 64 -3.45 -1.32 -27.86
N ASP A 65 -2.24 -1.80 -28.15
CA ASP A 65 -1.97 -3.21 -28.48
C ASP A 65 -1.84 -4.12 -27.24
N GLY A 66 -2.00 -3.57 -26.02
CA GLY A 66 -1.90 -4.30 -24.76
C GLY A 66 -0.48 -4.50 -24.23
N THR A 67 0.55 -4.03 -24.96
CA THR A 67 1.95 -4.09 -24.50
C THR A 67 2.30 -2.94 -23.56
N ASP A 68 3.34 -3.13 -22.76
CA ASP A 68 3.80 -2.12 -21.82
C ASP A 68 4.39 -0.90 -22.57
N SER A 69 3.97 0.30 -22.15
CA SER A 69 4.56 1.56 -22.58
C SER A 69 5.85 1.84 -21.80
N LYS A 70 6.69 2.72 -22.35
CA LYS A 70 7.81 3.33 -21.60
C LYS A 70 7.32 4.30 -20.51
N THR A 71 6.06 4.72 -20.56
CA THR A 71 5.44 5.57 -19.56
C THR A 71 4.96 4.73 -18.37
N THR A 72 5.51 5.00 -17.20
CA THR A 72 5.05 4.43 -15.93
C THR A 72 4.07 5.37 -15.27
N TRP A 73 2.96 4.83 -14.77
CA TRP A 73 2.07 5.54 -13.87
C TRP A 73 2.38 5.13 -12.43
N GLY A 74 2.23 6.05 -11.48
CA GLY A 74 2.34 5.75 -10.06
C GLY A 74 1.71 6.86 -9.23
N ALA A 75 0.75 6.50 -8.37
CA ALA A 75 0.15 7.43 -7.42
C ALA A 75 -0.65 6.69 -6.34
N HIS A 76 -1.16 7.46 -5.37
CA HIS A 76 -2.19 7.00 -4.47
C HIS A 76 -3.45 6.61 -5.24
N ILE A 77 -3.98 5.43 -4.95
CA ILE A 77 -5.29 5.02 -5.43
C ILE A 77 -6.32 5.52 -4.41
N HIS A 78 -7.20 6.41 -4.85
CA HIS A 78 -8.39 6.78 -4.08
C HIS A 78 -9.57 5.89 -4.47
N GLY A 79 -10.49 5.62 -3.54
CA GLY A 79 -11.70 4.87 -3.83
C GLY A 79 -11.53 3.37 -4.12
N TRP A 80 -10.31 2.82 -3.99
CA TRP A 80 -10.04 1.38 -4.20
C TRP A 80 -10.99 0.49 -3.38
N LYS A 81 -11.37 0.93 -2.17
CA LYS A 81 -12.24 0.18 -1.25
C LYS A 81 -13.61 -0.20 -1.83
N ALA A 82 -14.13 0.60 -2.77
CA ALA A 82 -15.48 0.46 -3.30
C ALA A 82 -15.51 -0.10 -4.73
N ASN A 83 -14.36 -0.38 -5.34
CA ASN A 83 -14.27 -0.73 -6.75
C ASN A 83 -13.80 -2.18 -6.94
N SER A 84 -14.69 -3.03 -7.46
CA SER A 84 -14.46 -4.45 -7.70
C SER A 84 -13.31 -4.74 -8.66
N ASP A 85 -12.99 -3.82 -9.58
CA ASP A 85 -11.85 -3.95 -10.51
C ASP A 85 -10.51 -4.02 -9.75
N TRP A 86 -10.48 -3.62 -8.48
CA TRP A 86 -9.31 -3.66 -7.61
C TRP A 86 -9.32 -4.83 -6.63
N ALA A 87 -10.16 -5.86 -6.84
CA ALA A 87 -10.25 -7.04 -5.96
C ALA A 87 -8.89 -7.70 -5.68
N PHE A 88 -7.95 -7.65 -6.64
CA PHE A 88 -6.59 -8.12 -6.43
C PHE A 88 -5.83 -7.32 -5.36
N ILE A 89 -5.95 -5.99 -5.38
CA ILE A 89 -5.35 -5.11 -4.37
C ILE A 89 -5.94 -5.39 -2.99
N HIS A 90 -7.26 -5.62 -2.90
CA HIS A 90 -7.89 -6.02 -1.63
C HIS A 90 -7.25 -7.28 -1.04
N LYS A 91 -7.02 -8.32 -1.86
CA LYS A 91 -6.37 -9.56 -1.41
C LYS A 91 -4.96 -9.32 -0.90
N ILE A 92 -4.17 -8.46 -1.58
CA ILE A 92 -2.83 -8.12 -1.11
C ILE A 92 -2.89 -7.36 0.22
N ILE A 93 -3.77 -6.37 0.34
CA ILE A 93 -3.91 -5.58 1.57
C ILE A 93 -4.28 -6.48 2.75
N GLU A 94 -5.22 -7.41 2.58
CA GLU A 94 -5.56 -8.37 3.63
C GLU A 94 -4.40 -9.30 3.96
N GLY A 95 -3.71 -9.85 2.96
CA GLY A 95 -2.57 -10.76 3.17
C GLY A 95 -1.36 -10.08 3.80
N LEU A 96 -1.19 -8.77 3.58
CA LEU A 96 -0.11 -7.98 4.18
C LEU A 96 -0.53 -7.29 5.47
N ARG A 97 -1.78 -7.39 5.91
CA ARG A 97 -2.24 -6.72 7.11
C ARG A 97 -1.39 -7.16 8.31
N PRO A 98 -0.75 -6.24 9.04
CA PRO A 98 -0.03 -6.60 10.25
C PRO A 98 -0.97 -7.20 11.30
N THR A 99 -0.45 -8.12 12.10
CA THR A 99 -1.15 -8.69 13.26
C THR A 99 -0.49 -8.20 14.55
N GLY A 100 -1.28 -8.02 15.62
CA GLY A 100 -0.76 -7.66 16.94
C GLY A 100 -0.60 -6.15 17.18
N SER A 101 0.13 -5.80 18.24
CA SER A 101 0.36 -4.41 18.65
C SER A 101 1.45 -3.74 17.80
N ALA A 102 1.39 -2.42 17.69
CA ALA A 102 2.44 -1.61 17.09
C ALA A 102 3.68 -1.44 17.97
N THR A 103 3.70 -2.07 19.15
CA THR A 103 4.90 -2.14 19.97
C THR A 103 5.94 -3.00 19.28
N LEU A 104 7.13 -2.43 19.05
CA LEU A 104 8.30 -3.21 18.63
C LEU A 104 8.57 -4.29 19.71
N PRO A 105 9.03 -5.49 19.32
CA PRO A 105 9.35 -6.56 20.27
C PRO A 105 10.55 -6.24 21.18
N PHE A 106 11.20 -5.09 20.97
CA PHE A 106 12.26 -4.55 21.79
C PHE A 106 11.82 -3.15 22.24
N GLY A 107 11.80 -2.91 23.55
CA GLY A 107 11.73 -1.55 24.08
C GLY A 107 12.96 -0.75 23.66
N PRO A 108 12.96 0.59 23.83
CA PRO A 108 14.23 1.31 23.83
C PRO A 108 15.16 0.55 24.77
N PHE A 109 16.32 0.12 24.28
CA PHE A 109 17.33 -0.47 25.13
C PHE A 109 17.52 0.50 26.30
N ASP A 110 17.22 0.05 27.51
CA ASP A 110 17.79 0.67 28.69
C ASP A 110 19.30 0.53 28.50
N LEU A 111 19.91 1.58 27.96
CA LEU A 111 21.34 1.80 28.02
C LEU A 111 21.62 2.09 29.51
N GLU A 112 21.58 1.03 30.33
CA GLU A 112 22.05 1.08 31.69
C GLU A 112 23.58 1.08 31.69
N ASN A 113 24.09 2.20 32.21
CA ASN A 113 25.45 2.55 32.67
C ASN A 113 26.47 3.03 31.64
#